data_AF-A0A533Y2V4-F1
#
_entry.id   AF-A0A533Y2V4-F1
#
_cell.length_a   1.000
_cell.length_b   1.000
_cell.length_c   1.000
_cell.angle_alpha   90.00
_cell.angle_beta   90.00
_cell.angle_gamma   90.00
#
_symmetry.space_group_name_H-M   'P 1'
#
loop_
_entity.id
_entity.type
_entity.pdbx_description
1 polymer ?
#
loop_
_entity_poly.entity_id
_entity_poly.type
_entity_poly.pdbx_seq_one_letter_code
_entity_poly.pdbx_strand_id
1 'polypeptide(L)' 'MDLKWQDTEEIAIRLVEEHPETDPLTVRFIDMHAWIVALPDFTD' A
#
# COMPACT_ATOMS: atom_id res chain seq x y z
N MET A 1 3.39 3.16 13.72
CA MET A 1 4.11 1.86 13.65
C MET A 1 4.97 1.98 12.42
N ASP A 2 6.27 1.69 12.49
CA ASP A 2 7.17 1.79 11.34
C ASP A 2 6.86 0.66 10.34
N LEU A 3 6.05 0.94 9.31
CA LEU A 3 5.76 -0.02 8.24
C LEU A 3 6.96 -0.15 7.32
N LYS A 4 7.30 -1.40 7.00
CA LYS A 4 8.37 -1.76 6.06
C LYS A 4 7.84 -2.65 4.95
N TRP A 5 8.62 -2.82 3.89
CA TRP A 5 8.30 -3.75 2.80
C TRP A 5 8.03 -5.19 3.23
N GLN A 6 8.51 -5.60 4.41
CA GLN A 6 8.24 -6.93 4.97
C GLN A 6 6.81 -7.09 5.50
N ASP A 7 6.16 -5.98 5.89
CA ASP A 7 4.81 -5.94 6.47
C ASP A 7 3.73 -5.92 5.37
N THR A 8 3.87 -6.81 4.39
CA THR A 8 3.06 -6.84 3.16
C THR A 8 1.55 -6.93 3.42
N GLU A 9 1.13 -7.67 4.45
CA GLU A 9 -0.29 -7.82 4.78
C GLU A 9 -0.89 -6.51 5.31
N GLU A 10 -0.19 -5.84 6.23
CA GLU A 10 -0.62 -4.56 6.80
C GLU A 10 -0.66 -3.48 5.71
N ILE A 11 0.37 -3.41 4.87
CA ILE A 11 0.40 -2.52 3.70
C ILE A 11 -0.81 -2.79 2.79
N ALA A 12 -1.10 -4.05 2.47
CA ALA A 12 -2.23 -4.39 1.61
C ALA A 12 -3.58 -3.98 2.22
N ILE A 13 -3.77 -4.19 3.53
CA ILE A 13 -4.97 -3.75 4.24
C ILE A 13 -5.13 -2.24 4.11
N ARG A 14 -4.07 -1.47 4.39
CA ARG A 14 -4.09 0.01 4.27
C ARG A 14 -4.44 0.48 2.87
N LEU A 15 -3.84 -0.12 1.84
CA LEU A 15 -4.12 0.25 0.45
C LEU A 15 -5.58 -0.03 0.07
N VAL A 16 -6.16 -1.13 0.53
CA VAL A 16 -7.58 -1.45 0.28
C VAL A 16 -8.51 -0.54 1.08
N GLU A 17 -8.13 -0.14 2.30
CA GLU A 17 -8.88 0.84 3.09
C GLU A 17 -8.87 2.25 2.47
N GLU A 18 -7.74 2.70 1.92
CA GLU A 18 -7.64 4.00 1.25
C GLU A 18 -8.20 4.01 -0.17
N HIS A 19 -8.16 2.86 -0.86
CA HIS A 19 -8.62 2.71 -2.24
C HIS A 19 -9.68 1.59 -2.40
N PRO A 20 -10.84 1.68 -1.71
CA PRO A 20 -11.82 0.59 -1.66
C PRO A 20 -12.50 0.30 -3.01
N GLU A 21 -12.49 1.26 -3.95
CA GLU A 21 -13.10 1.11 -5.28
C GLU A 21 -12.13 0.58 -6.33
N THR A 22 -10.85 0.41 -5.98
CA THR A 22 -9.81 -0.06 -6.90
C THR A 22 -9.76 -1.58 -6.90
N ASP A 23 -9.81 -2.21 -8.07
CA ASP A 23 -9.55 -3.64 -8.21
C ASP A 23 -8.03 -3.90 -8.06
N PRO A 24 -7.57 -4.59 -7.00
CA PRO A 24 -6.16 -4.85 -6.75
C PRO A 24 -5.46 -5.57 -7.91
N LEU A 25 -6.19 -6.39 -8.68
CA LEU A 25 -5.65 -7.14 -9.81
C LEU A 25 -5.34 -6.27 -11.03
N THR A 26 -5.84 -5.03 -11.05
CA THR A 26 -5.62 -4.07 -12.14
C THR A 26 -4.54 -3.04 -11.82
N VAL A 27 -4.06 -3.01 -10.58
CA VAL A 27 -3.08 -2.02 -10.11
C VAL A 27 -1.71 -2.34 -10.70
N ARG A 28 -1.10 -1.34 -11.34
CA ARG A 28 0.28 -1.44 -11.82
C ARG A 28 1.23 -1.28 -10.65
N PHE A 29 2.33 -2.03 -10.63
CA PHE A 29 3.31 -1.94 -9.55
C PHE A 29 3.88 -0.53 -9.30
N ILE A 30 3.96 0.30 -10.35
CA ILE A 30 4.41 1.70 -10.22
C ILE A 30 3.41 2.52 -9.40
N ASP A 31 2.11 2.33 -9.65
CA ASP A 31 1.06 3.04 -8.90
C ASP A 31 0.99 2.50 -7.47
N MET A 32 1.04 1.17 -7.31
CA MET A 32 1.07 0.53 -6.00
C MET A 32 2.25 1.03 -5.15
N HIS A 33 3.46 1.08 -5.72
CA HIS A 33 4.64 1.60 -5.03
C HIS A 33 4.46 3.07 -4.64
N ALA A 34 3.89 3.91 -5.51
CA ALA A 34 3.63 5.31 -5.18
C ALA A 34 2.65 5.45 -4.01
N TRP A 35 1.62 4.59 -3.93
CA TRP A 35 0.69 4.56 -2.81
C TRP A 35 1.36 4.11 -1.52
N ILE A 36 2.18 3.06 -1.57
CA ILE A 36 2.89 2.55 -0.39
C ILE A 36 3.83 3.60 0.20
N VAL A 37 4.61 4.29 -0.64
CA VAL A 37 5.54 5.34 -0.19
C VAL A 37 4.80 6.58 0.32
N ALA A 38 3.55 6.79 -0.09
CA ALA A 38 2.72 7.89 0.38
C ALA A 38 2.04 7.61 1.74
N LEU A 39 2.04 6.36 2.22
CA LEU A 39 1.44 6.02 3.51
C LEU A 39 2.19 6.73 4.65
N PRO A 40 1.49 7.40 5.58
CA PRO A 40 2.13 8.19 6.64
C PRO A 40 2.91 7.36 7.66
N ASP A 41 2.57 6.07 7.77
CA ASP A 41 3.24 5.11 8.66
C ASP A 41 4.41 4.38 7.96
N PHE A 42 4.68 4.65 6.68
CA PHE A 42 5.68 3.94 5.89
C PHE A 42 7.08 4.55 6.02
N THR A 43 8.09 3.70 6.20
CA THR A 43 9.42 4.12 6.68
C THR A 43 10.62 3.47 5.98
N ASP A 44 10.41 2.62 4.96
CA ASP A 44 11.47 1.84 4.29
C ASP A 44 11.52 2.04 2.76
#